data_AF-A0A444K4C8-F1
#
_entry.id   AF-A0A444K4C8-F1
#
_cell.length_a   1.000
_cell.length_b   1.000
_cell.length_c   1.000
_cell.angle_alpha   90.00
_cell.angle_beta   90.00
_cell.angle_gamma   90.00
#
_symmetry.space_group_name_H-M   'P 1'
#
loop_
_entity.id
_entity.type
_entity.pdbx_description
1 polymer ?
#
loop_
_entity_poly.entity_id
_entity_poly.type
_entity_poly.pdbx_seq_one_letter_code
_entity_poly.pdbx_strand_id
1 'polypeptide(L)'
;MASHAVIASLPVTGTDRTVLIDAANAAFKRIIERMEPANEELTRSYWDAEGYIDNEITASMLPISLDYAAYLVDVFLMPHVAQLAGAADNEAAESRT
;
A
#
# COMPACT_ATOMS: atom_id res chain seq x y z
N MET A 1 -29.28 3.98 8.31
CA MET A 1 -27.90 4.18 8.78
C MET A 1 -27.04 3.37 7.85
N ALA A 2 -26.14 3.99 7.07
CA ALA A 2 -25.20 3.22 6.27
C ALA A 2 -24.38 2.40 7.28
N SER A 3 -24.56 1.08 7.29
CA SER A 3 -23.69 0.20 8.04
C SER A 3 -22.33 0.28 7.34
N HIS A 4 -21.42 1.07 7.87
CA HIS A 4 -20.03 1.03 7.42
C HIS A 4 -19.54 -0.39 7.65
N ALA A 5 -19.08 -1.07 6.59
CA ALA A 5 -18.51 -2.40 6.72
C ALA A 5 -17.39 -2.36 7.77
N VAL A 6 -17.28 -3.41 8.60
CA VAL A 6 -16.31 -3.48 9.70
C VAL A 6 -15.42 -4.68 9.47
N ILE A 7 -14.12 -4.44 9.48
CA ILE A 7 -13.11 -5.48 9.53
C ILE A 7 -12.95 -5.87 11.00
N ALA A 8 -13.26 -7.13 11.30
CA ALA A 8 -13.26 -7.65 12.67
C ALA A 8 -12.17 -8.71 12.92
N SER A 9 -11.52 -9.22 11.88
CA SER A 9 -10.52 -10.28 11.98
C SER A 9 -9.48 -10.18 10.87
N LEU A 10 -8.30 -10.76 11.14
CA LEU A 10 -7.23 -10.96 10.15
C LEU A 10 -7.14 -12.44 9.76
N PRO A 11 -6.65 -12.77 8.54
CA PRO A 11 -6.35 -11.83 7.46
C PRO A 11 -7.62 -11.16 6.92
N VAL A 12 -7.48 -9.95 6.34
CA VAL A 12 -8.59 -9.33 5.63
C VAL A 12 -8.90 -10.17 4.39
N THR A 13 -10.16 -10.54 4.17
CA THR A 13 -10.58 -11.44 3.09
C THR A 13 -11.78 -10.91 2.33
N GLY A 14 -12.04 -11.49 1.16
CA GLY A 14 -13.23 -11.20 0.36
C GLY A 14 -13.31 -9.75 -0.14
N THR A 15 -14.53 -9.20 -0.12
CA THR A 15 -14.83 -7.86 -0.63
C THR A 15 -14.03 -6.77 0.09
N ASP A 16 -13.87 -6.88 1.41
CA ASP A 16 -13.13 -5.91 2.20
C ASP A 16 -11.67 -5.83 1.75
N ARG A 17 -11.04 -6.99 1.49
CA ARG A 17 -9.66 -7.05 0.96
C ARG A 17 -9.57 -6.37 -0.41
N THR A 18 -10.55 -6.61 -1.27
CA THR A 18 -10.59 -6.03 -2.63
C THR A 18 -10.63 -4.49 -2.56
N VAL A 19 -11.48 -3.93 -1.70
CA VAL A 19 -11.61 -2.48 -1.51
C VAL A 19 -10.28 -1.86 -1.04
N LEU A 20 -9.60 -2.51 -0.10
CA LEU A 20 -8.31 -2.02 0.40
C LEU A 20 -7.20 -2.10 -0.66
N ILE A 21 -7.15 -3.18 -1.44
CA ILE A 21 -6.20 -3.33 -2.55
C ILE A 21 -6.41 -2.24 -3.61
N ASP A 22 -7.67 -1.97 -3.96
CA ASP A 22 -7.99 -0.90 -4.93
C ASP A 22 -7.57 0.48 -4.41
N ALA A 23 -7.80 0.76 -3.12
CA ALA A 23 -7.34 1.98 -2.48
C ALA A 23 -5.80 2.10 -2.49
N ALA A 24 -5.09 1.02 -2.14
CA ALA A 24 -3.63 0.98 -2.14
C ALA A 24 -3.06 1.21 -3.55
N ASN A 25 -3.62 0.56 -4.57
CA ASN A 25 -3.19 0.73 -5.97
C ASN A 25 -3.42 2.15 -6.49
N ALA A 26 -4.57 2.75 -6.17
CA ALA A 26 -4.87 4.12 -6.56
C ALA A 26 -3.92 5.12 -5.87
N ALA A 27 -3.67 4.94 -4.58
CA ALA A 27 -2.72 5.75 -3.81
C ALA A 27 -1.29 5.58 -4.35
N PHE A 28 -0.85 4.34 -4.61
CA PHE A 28 0.47 4.03 -5.15
C PHE A 28 0.70 4.78 -6.46
N LYS A 29 -0.24 4.68 -7.40
CA LYS A 29 -0.17 5.37 -8.69
C LYS A 29 -0.02 6.88 -8.53
N ARG A 30 -0.85 7.49 -7.68
CA ARG A 30 -0.81 8.94 -7.40
C ARG A 30 0.52 9.37 -6.76
N ILE A 31 1.04 8.58 -5.84
CA ILE A 31 2.27 8.88 -5.11
C ILE A 31 3.48 8.75 -6.03
N ILE A 32 3.61 7.63 -6.77
CA ILE A 32 4.78 7.38 -7.61
C ILE A 32 4.88 8.41 -8.75
N GLU A 33 3.75 8.78 -9.36
CA GLU A 33 3.69 9.83 -10.40
C GLU A 33 4.12 11.20 -9.88
N ARG A 34 3.91 11.50 -8.60
CA ARG A 34 4.29 12.79 -7.99
C ARG A 34 5.70 12.78 -7.40
N MET A 35 6.18 11.62 -6.98
CA MET A 35 7.50 11.46 -6.39
C MET A 35 8.60 11.44 -7.46
N GLU A 36 8.29 11.00 -8.69
CA GLU A 36 9.22 10.91 -9.82
C GLU A 36 10.55 10.23 -9.46
N PRO A 37 10.54 8.97 -8.95
CA PRO A 37 11.76 8.27 -8.57
C PRO A 37 12.70 8.04 -9.76
N ALA A 38 14.01 8.04 -9.49
CA ALA A 38 15.05 7.92 -10.53
C ALA A 38 14.98 6.59 -11.31
N ASN A 39 14.53 5.51 -10.67
CA ASN A 39 14.30 4.20 -11.28
C ASN A 39 12.82 3.79 -11.15
N GLU A 40 11.92 4.56 -11.76
CA GLU A 40 10.46 4.37 -11.62
C GLU A 40 9.96 2.99 -12.04
N GLU A 41 10.38 2.47 -13.20
CA GLU A 41 9.92 1.15 -13.66
C GLU A 41 10.32 0.03 -12.68
N LEU A 42 11.54 0.08 -12.15
CA LEU A 42 12.02 -0.86 -11.15
C LEU A 42 11.27 -0.68 -9.82
N THR A 43 11.01 0.55 -9.41
CA THR A 43 10.17 0.86 -8.24
C THR A 43 8.76 0.27 -8.38
N ARG A 44 8.14 0.40 -9.57
CA ARG A 44 6.84 -0.21 -9.88
C ARG A 44 6.89 -1.73 -9.82
N SER A 45 8.00 -2.34 -10.21
CA SER A 45 8.15 -3.80 -10.20
C SER A 45 8.17 -4.40 -8.79
N TYR A 46 8.54 -3.62 -7.77
CA TYR A 46 8.54 -4.05 -6.36
C TYR A 46 7.19 -3.86 -5.66
N TRP A 47 6.23 -3.19 -6.30
CA TRP A 47 4.95 -2.91 -5.67
C TRP A 47 4.12 -4.20 -5.52
N ASP A 48 3.80 -4.53 -4.26
CA ASP A 48 2.91 -5.62 -3.88
C ASP A 48 1.78 -5.08 -2.99
N ALA A 49 0.63 -4.80 -3.61
CA ALA A 49 -0.53 -4.29 -2.89
C ALA A 49 -1.08 -5.30 -1.87
N GLU A 50 -0.98 -6.60 -2.16
CA GLU A 50 -1.47 -7.64 -1.26
C GLU A 50 -0.60 -7.72 0.00
N GLY A 51 0.72 -7.83 -0.19
CA GLY A 51 1.68 -7.82 0.91
C GLY A 51 1.64 -6.51 1.71
N TYR A 52 1.37 -5.37 1.05
CA TYR A 52 1.16 -4.11 1.77
C TYR A 52 -0.06 -4.17 2.70
N ILE A 53 -1.23 -4.61 2.21
CA ILE A 53 -2.44 -4.72 3.03
C ILE A 53 -2.28 -5.71 4.19
N ASP A 54 -1.59 -6.83 3.96
CA ASP A 54 -1.33 -7.83 4.98
C ASP A 54 -0.44 -7.32 6.13
N ASN A 55 0.38 -6.30 5.88
CA ASN A 55 1.26 -5.69 6.88
C ASN A 55 0.69 -4.41 7.51
N GLU A 56 -0.06 -3.61 6.73
CA GLU A 56 -0.58 -2.32 7.18
C GLU A 56 -1.76 -2.48 8.15
N ILE A 57 -2.67 -3.44 7.89
CA ILE A 57 -3.82 -3.67 8.77
C ILE A 57 -3.44 -4.68 9.86
N THR A 58 -3.24 -4.17 11.07
CA THR A 58 -2.76 -4.97 12.22
C THR A 58 -3.86 -5.27 13.24
N ALA A 59 -3.66 -6.30 14.06
CA ALA A 59 -4.64 -6.73 15.07
C ALA A 59 -4.98 -5.63 16.09
N SER A 60 -4.04 -4.71 16.37
CA SER A 60 -4.27 -3.57 17.27
C SER A 60 -5.21 -2.51 16.73
N MET A 61 -5.50 -2.52 15.42
CA MET A 61 -6.46 -1.61 14.80
C MET A 61 -7.91 -2.12 14.90
N LEU A 62 -8.11 -3.41 15.23
CA LEU A 62 -9.40 -4.05 15.17
C LEU A 62 -10.28 -3.82 16.42
N PRO A 63 -11.61 -3.75 16.26
CA PRO A 63 -12.34 -3.67 14.99
C PRO A 63 -12.21 -2.28 14.36
N ILE A 64 -12.08 -2.23 13.04
CA ILE A 64 -11.95 -0.98 12.28
C ILE A 64 -13.02 -0.90 11.18
N SER A 65 -13.53 0.29 10.89
CA SER A 65 -14.39 0.45 9.71
C SER A 65 -13.56 0.34 8.43
N LEU A 66 -14.13 -0.27 7.40
CA LEU A 66 -13.51 -0.42 6.09
C LEU A 66 -13.12 0.95 5.50
N ASP A 67 -13.99 1.95 5.63
CA ASP A 67 -13.72 3.31 5.14
C ASP A 67 -12.55 3.96 5.86
N TYR A 68 -12.41 3.73 7.17
CA TYR A 68 -11.28 4.28 7.93
C TYR A 68 -9.99 3.52 7.61
N ALA A 69 -10.04 2.19 7.45
CA ALA A 69 -8.91 1.39 6.99
C ALA A 69 -8.41 1.85 5.61
N ALA A 70 -9.32 2.08 4.65
CA ALA A 70 -8.98 2.59 3.32
C ALA A 70 -8.37 3.99 3.38
N TYR A 71 -8.86 4.87 4.25
CA TYR A 71 -8.25 6.18 4.51
C TYR A 71 -6.82 6.04 5.04
N LEU A 72 -6.57 5.15 6.01
CA LEU A 72 -5.24 4.92 6.57
C LEU A 72 -4.27 4.40 5.50
N VAL A 73 -4.69 3.44 4.69
CA VAL A 73 -3.94 2.93 3.54
C VAL A 73 -3.51 4.07 2.61
N ASP A 74 -4.42 4.98 2.25
CA ASP A 74 -4.10 6.09 1.34
C ASP A 74 -3.08 7.08 1.94
N VAL A 75 -3.25 7.48 3.20
CA VAL A 75 -2.41 8.51 3.83
C VAL A 75 -1.05 7.99 4.29
N PHE A 76 -0.93 6.72 4.64
CA PHE A 76 0.31 6.11 5.16
C PHE A 76 1.12 5.35 4.12
N LEU A 77 0.68 5.28 2.86
CA LEU A 77 1.42 4.56 1.82
C LEU A 77 2.72 5.26 1.38
N MET A 78 2.83 6.58 1.49
CA MET A 78 3.97 7.34 0.94
C MET A 78 5.34 6.87 1.47
N PRO A 79 5.57 6.69 2.79
CA PRO A 79 6.83 6.16 3.30
C PRO A 79 7.22 4.80 2.70
N HIS A 80 6.25 3.93 2.44
CA HIS A 80 6.52 2.64 1.81
C HIS A 80 6.98 2.80 0.35
N VAL A 81 6.32 3.65 -0.43
CA VAL A 81 6.75 3.94 -1.82
C VAL A 81 8.16 4.53 -1.85
N ALA A 82 8.51 5.39 -0.90
CA ALA A 82 9.86 5.94 -0.77
C ALA A 82 10.91 4.85 -0.47
N GLN A 83 10.57 3.83 0.35
CA GLN A 83 11.43 2.68 0.59
C GLN A 83 11.64 1.84 -0.66
N LEU A 84 10.58 1.58 -1.43
CA LEU A 84 10.69 0.86 -2.70
C LEU A 84 11.60 1.60 -3.70
N ALA A 85 11.46 2.93 -3.79
CA ALA A 85 12.32 3.74 -4.66
C ALA A 85 13.79 3.71 -4.21
N GLY A 86 14.05 3.81 -2.91
CA GLY A 86 15.40 3.68 -2.37
C GLY A 86 16.03 2.30 -2.64
N ALA A 87 15.24 1.24 -2.57
CA ALA A 87 15.69 -0.11 -2.94
C ALA A 87 16.04 -0.20 -4.43
N ALA A 88 15.21 0.39 -5.30
CA ALA A 88 15.43 0.38 -6.74
C ALA A 88 16.70 1.16 -7.12
N ASP A 89 16.94 2.29 -6.45
CA ASP A 89 18.15 3.09 -6.63
C ASP A 89 19.42 2.32 -6.25
N ASN A 90 19.37 1.53 -5.17
CA ASN A 90 20.49 0.69 -4.75
C ASN A 90 20.77 -0.43 -5.76
N GLU A 91 19.75 -1.18 -6.19
CA GLU A 91 19.91 -2.26 -7.18
C GLU A 91 20.45 -1.73 -8.51
N ALA A 92 19.94 -0.57 -8.96
CA ALA A 92 20.41 0.08 -10.17
C ALA A 92 21.87 0.58 -10.06
N ALA A 93 22.34 0.91 -8.85
CA ALA A 93 23.74 1.28 -8.62
C ALA A 93 24.66 0.05 -8.62
N GLU A 94 24.26 -1.04 -7.97
CA GLU A 94 25.01 -2.30 -7.90
C GLU A 94 25.14 -2.97 -9.27
N SER A 95 24.11 -2.88 -10.12
CA SER A 95 24.14 -3.44 -11.48
C SER A 95 25.16 -2.77 -12.42
N ARG A 96 25.73 -1.62 -12.02
CA ARG A 96 26.73 -0.87 -12.80
C ARG A 96 28.17 -1.13 -12.38
N THR A 97 28.39 -1.82 -11.25
CA THR A 97 29.73 -2.20 -10.74
C THR A 97 30.14 -3.59 -11.18
#